data_AF-A0A1I3G7S6-F1
#
_entry.id   AF-A0A1I3G7S6-F1
#
_cell.length_a   1.000
_cell.length_b   1.000
_cell.length_c   1.000
_cell.angle_alpha   90.00
_cell.angle_beta   90.00
_cell.angle_gamma   90.00
#
_symmetry.space_group_name_H-M   'P 1'
#
loop_
_entity.id
_entity.type
_entity.pdbx_description
1 polymer ?
#
loop_
_entity_poly.entity_id
_entity_poly.type
_entity_poly.pdbx_seq_one_letter_code
_entity_poly.pdbx_strand_id
1 'polypeptide(L)'
;MKKFFLFVFIIFCFTAFSAFMAEKTDLLGLRNMTLQTSFHETDGHMVLSWDPLPYPCFYKVETYSRTTGLVEGEPEYHFFASGYTFDSTFEVPRSGIPTTYRVTAYGMFGQLTPPSEPIDNPIYAKAPASPVTIYHYTEDHPASLMPFLVWHAIPNAVCYEVELLAGKPAQEGGITHDKANHLESTNQIFTNGWQADLKKYANRKFIYWRVRALDIHHNPMGEFSKAEELHINPDLPQPTAPLPNTFDQMPNFQMPVYPVYQWIPLHDAARYEVELLIHPPAEAHGTTADTDAVWRNTVSGAACYDEYARPYAGDYYWRVRAVNQQGYTLGTWSDTEHFTMPELPERVPVAVLGDSITHGGGAVSNSPAALEYSYTTYFDFPYLNLGRSGDTSKMTLDRFDSDVLPFRPLNLLILTGTNSLRSTTISAESVVNDLATIRDKCLKNDIRPIFLTLMPVNPPNIQLAFQAPTDPNWQKKLARINGWIRQQDYYIDLEPYFYDPTHRFMDNKFSVDGLHPDILGKQLMGEIINMNQSKFLK
;
A
#
# COMPACT_ATOMS: atom_id res chain seq x y z
N MET A 1 59.96 2.80 -2.06
CA MET A 1 58.68 2.63 -1.31
C MET A 1 58.30 3.88 -0.51
N LYS A 2 59.02 4.32 0.53
CA LYS A 2 58.65 5.51 1.33
C LYS A 2 58.44 6.82 0.53
N LYS A 3 59.33 7.13 -0.41
CA LYS A 3 59.20 8.32 -1.30
C LYS A 3 57.99 8.23 -2.25
N PHE A 4 57.62 7.02 -2.68
CA PHE A 4 56.45 6.80 -3.54
C PHE A 4 55.16 7.05 -2.75
N PHE A 5 55.05 6.51 -1.53
CA PHE A 5 53.90 6.78 -0.66
C PHE A 5 53.76 8.27 -0.29
N LEU A 6 54.87 8.96 -0.03
CA LEU A 6 54.85 10.40 0.22
C LEU A 6 54.36 11.20 -1.00
N PHE A 7 54.83 10.83 -2.21
CA PHE A 7 54.40 11.47 -3.45
C PHE A 7 52.90 11.25 -3.72
N VAL A 8 52.42 10.01 -3.56
CA VAL A 8 51.00 9.67 -3.69
C VAL A 8 50.16 10.45 -2.66
N PHE A 9 50.63 10.57 -1.42
CA PHE A 9 49.93 11.33 -0.39
C PHE A 9 49.84 12.83 -0.72
N ILE A 10 50.92 13.45 -1.22
CA ILE A 10 50.92 14.86 -1.62
C ILE A 10 49.93 15.10 -2.77
N ILE A 11 49.93 14.24 -3.79
CA ILE A 11 48.96 14.32 -4.90
C ILE A 11 47.55 14.21 -4.35
N PHE A 12 47.28 13.22 -3.49
CA PHE A 12 45.97 13.03 -2.89
C PHE A 12 45.52 14.28 -2.13
N CYS A 13 46.38 14.88 -1.28
CA CYS A 13 46.05 16.10 -0.56
C CYS A 13 45.76 17.28 -1.49
N PHE A 14 46.54 17.43 -2.58
CA PHE A 14 46.30 18.48 -3.56
C PHE A 14 44.96 18.28 -4.29
N THR A 15 44.69 17.05 -4.75
CA THR A 15 43.41 16.69 -5.39
C THR A 15 42.23 16.92 -4.46
N ALA A 16 42.33 16.48 -3.20
CA ALA A 16 41.29 16.69 -2.19
C ALA A 16 41.07 18.18 -1.90
N PHE A 17 42.14 18.98 -1.82
CA PHE A 17 42.05 20.43 -1.64
C PHE A 17 41.42 21.12 -2.86
N SER A 18 41.79 20.72 -4.09
CA SER A 18 41.17 21.24 -5.31
C SER A 18 39.67 20.90 -5.39
N ALA A 19 39.30 19.66 -5.03
CA ALA A 19 37.90 19.25 -4.94
C ALA A 19 37.15 20.07 -3.89
N PHE A 20 37.72 20.22 -2.68
CA PHE A 20 37.14 21.05 -1.63
C PHE A 20 36.88 22.48 -2.09
N MET A 21 37.87 23.11 -2.75
CA MET A 21 37.70 24.46 -3.29
C MET A 21 36.61 24.49 -4.36
N ALA A 22 36.61 23.56 -5.32
CA ALA A 22 35.62 23.50 -6.37
C ALA A 22 34.18 23.38 -5.83
N GLU A 23 33.95 22.50 -4.85
CA GLU A 23 32.65 22.28 -4.23
C GLU A 23 32.20 23.46 -3.35
N LYS A 24 33.11 24.05 -2.55
CA LYS A 24 32.76 25.13 -1.61
C LYS A 24 32.60 26.48 -2.28
N THR A 25 33.34 26.76 -3.35
CA THR A 25 33.22 28.02 -4.09
C THR A 25 32.28 27.93 -5.30
N ASP A 26 31.68 26.76 -5.56
CA ASP A 26 30.88 26.49 -6.75
C ASP A 26 31.61 26.87 -8.05
N LEU A 27 32.89 26.49 -8.15
CA LEU A 27 33.79 26.91 -9.24
C LEU A 27 33.27 26.52 -10.63
N LEU A 28 32.53 25.41 -10.70
CA LEU A 28 31.96 24.86 -11.94
C LEU A 28 30.51 25.33 -12.18
N GLY A 29 29.94 26.16 -11.31
CA GLY A 29 28.55 26.64 -11.42
C GLY A 29 27.51 25.52 -11.30
N LEU A 30 27.82 24.45 -10.55
CA LEU A 30 26.97 23.26 -10.42
C LEU A 30 25.62 23.62 -9.79
N ARG A 31 25.58 24.61 -8.88
CA ARG A 31 24.35 24.99 -8.17
C ARG A 31 23.26 25.56 -9.07
N ASN A 32 23.62 26.06 -10.25
CA ASN A 32 22.69 26.63 -11.22
C ASN A 32 22.30 25.64 -12.34
N MET A 33 22.84 24.42 -12.31
CA MET A 33 22.49 23.39 -13.28
C MET A 33 21.14 22.77 -12.92
N THR A 34 20.25 22.69 -13.91
CA THR A 34 18.97 21.99 -13.78
C THR A 34 19.11 20.58 -14.31
N LEU A 35 18.75 19.59 -13.49
CA LEU A 35 18.68 18.20 -13.91
C LEU A 35 17.47 17.98 -14.82
N GLN A 36 17.69 17.55 -16.05
CA GLN A 36 16.67 17.06 -16.96
C GLN A 36 16.36 15.61 -16.62
N THR A 37 15.11 15.33 -16.29
CA THR A 37 14.70 14.02 -15.77
C THR A 37 13.78 13.30 -16.73
N SER A 38 13.82 11.97 -16.68
CA SER A 38 12.93 11.10 -17.44
C SER A 38 12.67 9.80 -16.68
N PHE A 39 11.57 9.13 -17.02
CA PHE A 39 11.23 7.84 -16.45
C PHE A 39 11.24 6.77 -17.53
N HIS A 40 11.64 5.58 -17.13
CA HIS A 40 11.50 4.37 -17.90
C HIS A 40 10.80 3.33 -17.03
N GLU A 41 9.74 2.72 -17.53
CA GLU A 41 9.01 1.64 -16.87
C GLU A 41 9.25 0.33 -17.65
N THR A 42 9.52 -0.75 -16.93
CA THR A 42 9.70 -2.09 -17.49
C THR A 42 9.28 -3.14 -16.47
N ASP A 43 8.29 -3.96 -16.82
CA ASP A 43 7.81 -5.09 -16.02
C ASP A 43 7.45 -4.69 -14.57
N GLY A 44 6.87 -3.50 -14.38
CA GLY A 44 6.44 -2.94 -13.11
C GLY A 44 7.57 -2.24 -12.33
N HIS A 45 8.79 -2.19 -12.88
CA HIS A 45 9.91 -1.44 -12.31
C HIS A 45 10.04 -0.09 -12.98
N MET A 46 10.17 0.96 -12.16
CA MET A 46 10.32 2.32 -12.64
C MET A 46 11.70 2.87 -12.31
N VAL A 47 12.40 3.34 -13.33
CA VAL A 47 13.72 3.96 -13.20
C VAL A 47 13.63 5.44 -13.53
N LEU A 48 13.94 6.27 -12.54
CA LEU A 48 14.17 7.71 -12.72
C LEU A 48 15.59 7.91 -13.22
N SER A 49 15.76 8.63 -14.33
CA SER A 49 17.05 8.97 -14.93
C SER A 49 17.22 10.48 -15.05
N TRP A 50 18.45 10.97 -14.95
CA TRP A 50 18.80 12.37 -15.16
C TRP A 50 20.12 12.55 -15.91
N ASP A 51 20.40 13.76 -16.39
CA ASP A 51 21.69 14.11 -16.95
C ASP A 51 22.77 14.19 -15.84
N PRO A 52 23.91 13.49 -16.00
CA PRO A 52 24.96 13.50 -15.00
C PRO A 52 25.63 14.87 -14.91
N LEU A 53 26.06 15.26 -13.72
CA LEU A 53 26.84 16.47 -13.53
C LEU A 53 28.23 16.29 -14.13
N PRO A 54 28.85 17.34 -14.68
CA PRO A 54 30.23 17.31 -15.18
C PRO A 54 31.26 17.32 -14.02
N TYR A 55 30.97 16.61 -12.93
CA TYR A 55 31.77 16.52 -11.72
C TYR A 55 31.55 15.16 -11.04
N PRO A 56 32.61 14.48 -10.55
CA PRO A 56 32.46 13.23 -9.80
C PRO A 56 31.60 13.44 -8.55
N CYS A 57 30.41 12.86 -8.53
CA CYS A 57 29.45 13.00 -7.45
C CYS A 57 28.64 11.71 -7.30
N PHE A 58 27.86 11.65 -6.23
CA PHE A 58 26.80 10.70 -6.03
C PHE A 58 25.50 11.48 -5.76
N TYR A 59 24.37 10.83 -5.93
CA TYR A 59 23.06 11.45 -5.85
C TYR A 59 22.29 10.89 -4.68
N LYS A 60 21.60 11.77 -3.96
CA LYS A 60 20.51 11.40 -3.03
C LYS A 60 19.20 11.55 -3.79
N VAL A 61 18.38 10.50 -3.77
CA VAL A 61 17.01 10.53 -4.30
C VAL A 61 16.05 10.42 -3.13
N GLU A 62 15.16 11.39 -2.99
CA GLU A 62 14.17 11.47 -1.91
C GLU A 62 12.77 11.27 -2.49
N THR A 63 11.95 10.46 -1.82
CA THR A 63 10.57 10.12 -2.22
C THR A 63 9.58 10.78 -1.27
N TYR A 64 8.59 11.46 -1.84
CA TYR A 64 7.55 12.18 -1.13
C TYR A 64 6.16 11.84 -1.67
N SER A 65 5.11 12.13 -0.91
CA SER A 65 3.78 12.41 -1.45
C SER A 65 3.31 13.78 -0.99
N ARG A 66 2.41 14.40 -1.75
CA ARG A 66 1.70 15.59 -1.25
C ARG A 66 0.83 15.23 -0.05
N THR A 67 0.78 16.11 0.94
CA THR A 67 -0.16 16.00 2.06
C THR A 67 -1.56 16.43 1.63
N THR A 68 -2.55 16.18 2.49
CA THR A 68 -3.94 16.52 2.20
C THR A 68 -4.21 18.02 2.14
N GLY A 69 -3.35 18.82 2.79
CA GLY A 69 -3.54 20.27 2.97
C GLY A 69 -4.71 20.62 3.89
N LEU A 70 -5.23 19.66 4.67
CA LEU A 70 -6.38 19.83 5.56
C LEU A 70 -5.98 20.07 7.03
N VAL A 71 -4.71 19.88 7.37
CA VAL A 71 -4.18 20.07 8.72
C VAL A 71 -3.34 21.33 8.77
N GLU A 72 -3.70 22.27 9.65
CA GLU A 72 -2.97 23.52 9.80
C GLU A 72 -1.53 23.28 10.29
N GLY A 73 -0.56 23.83 9.57
CA GLY A 73 0.87 23.71 9.90
C GLY A 73 1.56 22.45 9.36
N GLU A 74 0.82 21.54 8.73
CA GLU A 74 1.40 20.36 8.07
C GLU A 74 2.24 20.78 6.85
N PRO A 75 3.43 20.19 6.62
CA PRO A 75 4.21 20.44 5.41
C PRO A 75 3.43 20.10 4.13
N GLU A 76 3.77 20.72 3.00
CA GLU A 76 3.14 20.41 1.70
C GLU A 76 3.43 18.97 1.23
N TYR A 77 4.56 18.40 1.64
CA TYR A 77 5.02 17.07 1.26
C TYR A 77 5.37 16.24 2.49
N HIS A 78 4.86 15.02 2.52
CA HIS A 78 5.25 13.98 3.47
C HIS A 78 6.43 13.18 2.90
N PHE A 79 7.47 12.98 3.70
CA PHE A 79 8.67 12.24 3.31
C PHE A 79 8.53 10.76 3.63
N PHE A 80 8.83 9.88 2.67
CA PHE A 80 8.82 8.42 2.92
C PHE A 80 10.21 7.83 3.08
N ALA A 81 11.09 8.09 2.11
CA ALA A 81 12.36 7.39 2.02
C ALA A 81 13.39 8.19 1.22
N SER A 82 14.65 7.82 1.40
CA SER A 82 15.74 8.29 0.55
C SER A 82 16.75 7.20 0.26
N GLY A 83 17.31 7.21 -0.94
CA GLY A 83 18.43 6.35 -1.34
C GLY A 83 19.60 7.15 -1.92
N TYR A 84 20.74 6.49 -2.03
CA TYR A 84 21.94 7.07 -2.65
C TYR A 84 22.40 6.20 -3.83
N THR A 85 22.88 6.83 -4.90
CA THR A 85 23.43 6.15 -6.08
C THR A 85 24.61 6.92 -6.66
N PHE A 86 25.58 6.20 -7.23
CA PHE A 86 26.65 6.80 -8.03
C PHE A 86 26.27 6.94 -9.51
N ASP A 87 25.21 6.26 -9.94
CA ASP A 87 24.71 6.32 -11.30
C ASP A 87 23.76 7.50 -11.48
N SER A 88 23.56 7.92 -12.73
CA SER A 88 22.55 8.94 -13.09
C SER A 88 21.15 8.36 -13.26
N THR A 89 20.90 7.25 -12.57
CA THR A 89 19.67 6.46 -12.60
C THR A 89 19.37 5.92 -11.20
N PHE A 90 18.09 5.82 -10.85
CA PHE A 90 17.64 5.25 -9.59
C PHE A 90 16.29 4.56 -9.78
N GLU A 91 16.18 3.30 -9.34
CA GLU A 91 14.90 2.61 -9.30
C GLU A 91 14.05 3.21 -8.17
N VAL A 92 12.93 3.82 -8.55
CA VAL A 92 12.03 4.47 -7.60
C VAL A 92 10.98 3.48 -7.09
N PRO A 93 10.44 3.68 -5.87
CA PRO A 93 9.44 2.78 -5.30
C PRO A 93 8.20 2.64 -6.18
N ARG A 94 7.66 1.42 -6.24
CA ARG A 94 6.43 1.07 -6.96
C ARG A 94 5.18 1.49 -6.19
N SER A 95 5.12 2.71 -5.67
CA SER A 95 4.09 3.12 -4.71
C SER A 95 2.68 2.99 -5.27
N GLY A 96 1.69 2.59 -4.46
CA GLY A 96 0.26 2.60 -4.84
C GLY A 96 -0.43 3.97 -4.79
N ILE A 97 0.33 5.06 -4.55
CA ILE A 97 -0.18 6.44 -4.47
C ILE A 97 0.65 7.39 -5.32
N PRO A 98 0.13 8.59 -5.66
CA PRO A 98 0.92 9.64 -6.29
C PRO A 98 2.16 10.01 -5.45
N THR A 99 3.32 9.74 -6.03
CA THR A 99 4.63 10.06 -5.44
C THR A 99 5.39 11.05 -6.29
N THR A 100 6.23 11.83 -5.61
CA THR A 100 7.07 12.87 -6.20
C THR A 100 8.49 12.70 -5.68
N TYR A 101 9.48 12.91 -6.56
CA TYR A 101 10.88 12.69 -6.25
C TYR A 101 11.68 13.98 -6.28
N ARG A 102 12.77 14.02 -5.51
CA ARG A 102 13.80 15.06 -5.62
C ARG A 102 15.18 14.42 -5.69
N VAL A 103 16.01 14.94 -6.59
CA VAL A 103 17.40 14.50 -6.77
C VAL A 103 18.34 15.60 -6.29
N THR A 104 19.29 15.25 -5.43
CA THR A 104 20.30 16.17 -4.90
C THR A 104 21.68 15.59 -5.13
N ALA A 105 22.59 16.32 -5.77
CA ALA A 105 23.97 15.86 -5.97
C ALA A 105 24.86 16.18 -4.75
N TYR A 106 25.72 15.23 -4.40
CA TYR A 106 26.69 15.32 -3.32
C TYR A 106 28.09 14.97 -3.82
N GLY A 107 29.06 15.80 -3.43
CA GLY A 107 30.48 15.58 -3.63
C GLY A 107 31.12 15.02 -2.37
N MET A 108 32.45 15.01 -2.35
CA MET A 108 33.23 14.50 -1.22
C MET A 108 33.05 15.35 0.05
N PHE A 109 32.75 16.64 -0.11
CA PHE A 109 32.66 17.60 1.00
C PHE A 109 31.24 18.13 1.23
N GLY A 110 30.22 17.50 0.64
CA GLY A 110 28.81 17.74 0.92
C GLY A 110 27.97 18.02 -0.33
N GLN A 111 26.83 18.68 -0.11
CA GLN A 111 25.86 18.97 -1.15
C GLN A 111 26.42 19.94 -2.22
N LEU A 112 26.25 19.58 -3.49
CA LEU A 112 26.72 20.34 -4.66
C LEU A 112 25.61 21.19 -5.28
N THR A 113 24.39 20.67 -5.32
CA THR A 113 23.21 21.33 -5.91
C THR A 113 22.13 21.49 -4.84
N PRO A 114 21.21 22.46 -4.96
CA PRO A 114 19.93 22.34 -4.26
C PRO A 114 19.21 21.04 -4.69
N PRO A 115 18.22 20.56 -3.91
CA PRO A 115 17.31 19.54 -4.41
C PRO A 115 16.65 20.02 -5.69
N SER A 116 16.45 19.12 -6.65
CA SER A 116 15.71 19.43 -7.87
C SER A 116 14.31 19.94 -7.55
N GLU A 117 13.68 20.60 -8.53
CA GLU A 117 12.23 20.76 -8.51
C GLU A 117 11.55 19.38 -8.35
N PRO A 118 10.34 19.32 -7.77
CA PRO A 118 9.63 18.06 -7.59
C PRO A 118 9.38 17.38 -8.94
N ILE A 119 9.72 16.09 -9.03
CA ILE A 119 9.58 15.26 -10.22
C ILE A 119 8.44 14.28 -9.98
N ASP A 120 7.28 14.51 -10.57
CA ASP A 120 6.09 13.67 -10.35
C ASP A 120 6.20 12.33 -11.09
N ASN A 121 5.76 11.26 -10.42
CA ASN A 121 5.65 9.94 -11.01
C ASN A 121 4.63 9.95 -12.18
N PRO A 122 5.03 9.58 -13.41
CA PRO A 122 4.19 9.68 -14.59
C PRO A 122 2.98 8.73 -14.58
N ILE A 123 3.01 7.64 -13.80
CA ILE A 123 1.86 6.74 -13.66
C ILE A 123 0.63 7.49 -13.14
N TYR A 124 0.84 8.50 -12.29
CA TYR A 124 -0.22 9.27 -11.64
C TYR A 124 -0.41 10.67 -12.24
N ALA A 125 0.48 11.12 -13.12
CA ALA A 125 0.47 12.49 -13.65
C ALA A 125 -0.62 12.76 -14.71
N LYS A 126 -1.40 11.74 -15.10
CA LYS A 126 -2.38 11.84 -16.19
C LYS A 126 -3.75 12.32 -15.71
N ALA A 127 -4.35 13.23 -16.46
CA ALA A 127 -5.74 13.67 -16.30
C ALA A 127 -6.51 13.62 -17.65
N PRO A 128 -7.56 12.81 -17.81
CA PRO A 128 -8.08 11.83 -16.84
C PRO A 128 -7.11 10.66 -16.62
N ALA A 129 -7.13 10.08 -15.42
CA ALA A 129 -6.28 8.94 -15.07
C ALA A 129 -6.64 7.71 -15.92
N SER A 130 -5.65 6.87 -16.20
CA SER A 130 -5.83 5.56 -16.84
C SER A 130 -4.78 4.59 -16.32
N PRO A 131 -5.09 3.30 -16.13
CA PRO A 131 -4.09 2.33 -15.70
C PRO A 131 -2.91 2.24 -16.68
N VAL A 132 -1.72 1.93 -16.13
CA VAL A 132 -0.49 1.68 -16.89
C VAL A 132 -0.21 0.19 -16.86
N THR A 133 -0.15 -0.44 -18.03
CA THR A 133 0.11 -1.88 -18.20
C THR A 133 1.50 -2.24 -17.67
N ILE A 134 1.63 -3.43 -17.07
CA ILE A 134 2.88 -4.00 -16.57
C ILE A 134 3.35 -5.16 -17.47
N TYR A 135 2.46 -6.09 -17.81
CA TYR A 135 2.79 -7.23 -18.68
C TYR A 135 2.41 -6.94 -20.13
N HIS A 136 3.43 -6.94 -20.99
CA HIS A 136 3.28 -6.67 -22.42
C HIS A 136 3.53 -7.95 -23.25
N TYR A 137 2.53 -8.34 -24.06
CA TYR A 137 2.59 -9.55 -24.88
C TYR A 137 2.83 -9.21 -26.36
N THR A 138 4.10 -9.10 -26.71
CA THR A 138 4.56 -8.71 -28.04
C THR A 138 4.65 -9.91 -28.99
N GLU A 139 4.95 -9.66 -30.27
CA GLU A 139 5.17 -10.74 -31.24
C GLU A 139 6.30 -11.68 -30.83
N ASP A 140 7.37 -11.14 -30.23
CA ASP A 140 8.52 -11.93 -29.77
C ASP A 140 8.25 -12.67 -28.44
N HIS A 141 7.30 -12.16 -27.64
CA HIS A 141 6.92 -12.72 -26.33
C HIS A 141 5.39 -12.84 -26.23
N PRO A 142 4.76 -13.76 -26.98
CA PRO A 142 3.31 -13.87 -27.05
C PRO A 142 2.73 -14.48 -25.77
N ALA A 143 1.44 -14.26 -25.57
CA ALA A 143 0.64 -14.80 -24.48
C ALA A 143 0.22 -16.27 -24.73
N SER A 144 0.04 -17.04 -23.66
CA SER A 144 -0.72 -18.30 -23.73
C SER A 144 -2.22 -18.02 -23.90
N LEU A 145 -3.06 -19.06 -23.91
CA LEU A 145 -4.52 -18.89 -23.94
C LEU A 145 -5.12 -18.43 -22.60
N MET A 146 -4.34 -18.43 -21.51
CA MET A 146 -4.80 -18.02 -20.18
C MET A 146 -3.83 -17.01 -19.52
N PRO A 147 -3.46 -15.91 -20.18
CA PRO A 147 -2.42 -15.01 -19.67
C PRO A 147 -2.94 -14.16 -18.51
N PHE A 148 -2.02 -13.71 -17.67
CA PHE A 148 -2.30 -12.61 -16.75
C PHE A 148 -2.14 -11.28 -17.48
N LEU A 149 -3.19 -10.49 -17.50
CA LEU A 149 -3.13 -9.07 -17.85
C LEU A 149 -2.94 -8.30 -16.54
N VAL A 150 -1.88 -7.51 -16.42
CA VAL A 150 -1.48 -6.86 -15.17
C VAL A 150 -1.19 -5.38 -15.42
N TRP A 151 -1.59 -4.51 -14.50
CA TRP A 151 -1.41 -3.06 -14.57
C TRP A 151 -1.13 -2.48 -13.19
N HIS A 152 -0.60 -1.26 -13.14
CA HIS A 152 -0.47 -0.50 -11.90
C HIS A 152 -1.84 -0.08 -11.36
N ALA A 153 -2.02 -0.21 -10.04
CA ALA A 153 -3.25 0.16 -9.36
C ALA A 153 -3.53 1.66 -9.48
N ILE A 154 -4.81 2.00 -9.69
CA ILE A 154 -5.31 3.37 -9.61
C ILE A 154 -5.80 3.62 -8.18
N PRO A 155 -5.32 4.68 -7.50
CA PRO A 155 -5.74 5.04 -6.16
C PRO A 155 -7.26 5.09 -6.03
N ASN A 156 -7.79 4.41 -5.00
CA ASN A 156 -9.22 4.32 -4.68
C ASN A 156 -10.10 3.61 -5.72
N ALA A 157 -9.51 2.95 -6.72
CA ALA A 157 -10.28 2.07 -7.60
C ALA A 157 -10.82 0.87 -6.82
N VAL A 158 -12.12 0.61 -6.95
CA VAL A 158 -12.78 -0.52 -6.29
C VAL A 158 -12.71 -1.77 -7.16
N CYS A 159 -12.87 -1.60 -8.47
CA CYS A 159 -12.68 -2.65 -9.44
C CYS A 159 -12.20 -2.07 -10.78
N TYR A 160 -11.95 -2.95 -11.74
CA TYR A 160 -11.50 -2.60 -13.07
C TYR A 160 -12.41 -3.21 -14.12
N GLU A 161 -12.46 -2.53 -15.26
CA GLU A 161 -13.04 -3.08 -16.48
C GLU A 161 -11.98 -3.28 -17.55
N VAL A 162 -11.93 -4.50 -18.09
CA VAL A 162 -11.12 -4.87 -19.25
C VAL A 162 -12.04 -5.04 -20.46
N GLU A 163 -11.62 -4.48 -21.58
CA GLU A 163 -12.25 -4.69 -22.89
C GLU A 163 -11.26 -5.37 -23.84
N LEU A 164 -11.69 -6.47 -24.46
CA LEU A 164 -10.99 -7.16 -25.52
C LEU A 164 -11.55 -6.74 -26.87
N LEU A 165 -10.67 -6.51 -27.86
CA LEU A 165 -11.03 -5.97 -29.17
C LEU A 165 -10.40 -6.75 -30.32
N ALA A 166 -11.12 -6.83 -31.44
CA ALA A 166 -10.71 -7.47 -32.68
C ALA A 166 -9.67 -6.66 -33.47
N GLY A 167 -9.52 -5.38 -33.15
CA GLY A 167 -8.71 -4.38 -33.85
C GLY A 167 -8.57 -3.13 -32.98
N LYS A 168 -7.75 -2.16 -33.41
CA LYS A 168 -7.58 -0.89 -32.68
C LYS A 168 -8.92 -0.18 -32.47
N PRO A 169 -9.18 0.41 -31.29
CA PRO A 169 -10.40 1.15 -31.07
C PRO A 169 -10.44 2.39 -32.00
N ALA A 170 -11.65 2.84 -32.35
CA ALA A 170 -11.84 4.07 -33.12
C ALA A 170 -11.35 5.31 -32.37
N GLN A 171 -11.36 5.25 -31.04
CA GLN A 171 -10.85 6.28 -30.13
C GLN A 171 -10.00 5.61 -29.04
N GLU A 172 -8.74 6.06 -28.92
CA GLU A 172 -7.89 5.73 -27.77
C GLU A 172 -8.42 6.42 -26.51
N GLY A 173 -8.32 5.73 -25.37
CA GLY A 173 -8.90 6.20 -24.11
C GLY A 173 -10.43 6.27 -24.14
N GLY A 174 -10.99 7.29 -23.50
CA GLY A 174 -12.42 7.47 -23.33
C GLY A 174 -13.08 6.48 -22.35
N ILE A 175 -14.41 6.60 -22.22
CA ILE A 175 -15.22 5.84 -21.26
C ILE A 175 -16.28 4.95 -21.91
N THR A 176 -16.23 4.79 -23.23
CA THR A 176 -17.20 3.98 -23.96
C THR A 176 -16.49 2.82 -24.64
N HIS A 177 -17.13 1.67 -24.64
CA HIS A 177 -16.70 0.53 -25.45
C HIS A 177 -16.64 0.91 -26.92
N ASP A 178 -15.72 0.26 -27.63
CA ASP A 178 -15.66 0.40 -29.07
C ASP A 178 -16.89 -0.26 -29.71
N LYS A 179 -17.43 0.30 -30.79
CA LYS A 179 -18.62 -0.28 -31.44
C LYS A 179 -18.29 -1.27 -32.54
N ALA A 180 -17.13 -1.12 -33.18
CA ALA A 180 -16.78 -1.86 -34.38
C ALA A 180 -15.93 -3.10 -34.05
N ASN A 181 -15.00 -2.95 -33.11
CA ASN A 181 -14.00 -3.94 -32.78
C ASN A 181 -14.23 -4.60 -31.42
N HIS A 182 -15.23 -4.22 -30.63
CA HIS A 182 -15.50 -4.88 -29.35
C HIS A 182 -15.74 -6.39 -29.52
N LEU A 183 -15.03 -7.19 -28.71
CA LEU A 183 -15.21 -8.64 -28.63
C LEU A 183 -15.99 -9.01 -27.37
N GLU A 184 -15.46 -8.66 -26.21
CA GLU A 184 -16.10 -8.84 -24.91
C GLU A 184 -15.48 -7.89 -23.87
N SER A 185 -16.18 -7.70 -22.76
CA SER A 185 -15.65 -6.99 -21.60
C SER A 185 -16.10 -7.63 -20.28
N THR A 186 -15.36 -7.35 -19.22
CA THR A 186 -15.73 -7.69 -17.84
C THR A 186 -15.40 -6.53 -16.93
N ASN A 187 -16.29 -6.22 -15.99
CA ASN A 187 -16.12 -5.18 -14.98
C ASN A 187 -16.02 -5.75 -13.55
N GLN A 188 -15.77 -7.06 -13.43
CA GLN A 188 -15.74 -7.81 -12.17
C GLN A 188 -14.29 -8.17 -11.79
N ILE A 189 -13.36 -7.23 -11.95
CA ILE A 189 -11.95 -7.44 -11.63
C ILE A 189 -11.60 -6.60 -10.40
N PHE A 190 -11.40 -7.25 -9.25
CA PHE A 190 -11.16 -6.60 -7.94
C PHE A 190 -9.68 -6.57 -7.54
N THR A 191 -8.79 -6.83 -8.49
CA THR A 191 -7.33 -6.76 -8.36
C THR A 191 -6.76 -5.94 -9.51
N ASN A 192 -5.52 -5.47 -9.41
CA ASN A 192 -4.78 -4.81 -10.50
C ASN A 192 -4.25 -5.80 -11.56
N GLY A 193 -4.99 -6.89 -11.77
CA GLY A 193 -4.70 -7.85 -12.81
C GLY A 193 -5.80 -8.90 -12.93
N TRP A 194 -5.83 -9.60 -14.06
CA TRP A 194 -6.86 -10.57 -14.42
C TRP A 194 -6.28 -11.69 -15.30
N GLN A 195 -6.58 -12.96 -14.98
CA GLN A 195 -6.30 -14.06 -15.89
C GLN A 195 -7.39 -14.14 -16.97
N ALA A 196 -7.04 -13.70 -18.18
CA ALA A 196 -7.95 -13.68 -19.31
C ALA A 196 -8.17 -15.09 -19.87
N ASP A 197 -9.41 -15.46 -20.26
CA ASP A 197 -9.65 -16.68 -21.03
C ASP A 197 -9.72 -16.33 -22.53
N LEU A 198 -8.63 -16.61 -23.24
CA LEU A 198 -8.51 -16.33 -24.67
C LEU A 198 -8.81 -17.54 -25.56
N LYS A 199 -9.35 -18.65 -25.03
CA LYS A 199 -9.60 -19.88 -25.81
C LYS A 199 -10.50 -19.63 -27.02
N LYS A 200 -11.47 -18.71 -26.91
CA LYS A 200 -12.35 -18.29 -28.01
C LYS A 200 -11.60 -17.61 -29.17
N TYR A 201 -10.41 -17.09 -28.90
CA TYR A 201 -9.57 -16.32 -29.84
C TYR A 201 -8.30 -17.07 -30.25
N ALA A 202 -8.18 -18.36 -29.93
CA ALA A 202 -7.00 -19.18 -30.22
C ALA A 202 -6.63 -19.23 -31.72
N ASN A 203 -7.56 -18.93 -32.62
CA ASN A 203 -7.33 -18.87 -34.06
C ASN A 203 -6.82 -17.51 -34.56
N ARG A 204 -6.71 -16.51 -33.68
CA ARG A 204 -6.19 -15.18 -34.00
C ARG A 204 -4.72 -15.08 -33.63
N LYS A 205 -3.92 -14.41 -34.47
CA LYS A 205 -2.51 -14.12 -34.16
C LYS A 205 -2.40 -13.14 -32.98
N PHE A 206 -3.27 -12.15 -32.93
CA PHE A 206 -3.35 -11.18 -31.84
C PHE A 206 -4.77 -10.62 -31.73
N ILE A 207 -5.06 -10.05 -30.57
CA ILE A 207 -6.20 -9.16 -30.33
C ILE A 207 -5.68 -7.84 -29.74
N TYR A 208 -6.56 -6.89 -29.47
CA TYR A 208 -6.23 -5.71 -28.67
C TYR A 208 -6.94 -5.80 -27.32
N TRP A 209 -6.39 -5.12 -26.31
CA TRP A 209 -7.04 -4.98 -25.03
C TRP A 209 -6.77 -3.61 -24.41
N ARG A 210 -7.65 -3.19 -23.52
CA ARG A 210 -7.52 -1.97 -22.71
C ARG A 210 -8.24 -2.12 -21.39
N VAL A 211 -7.84 -1.35 -20.39
CA VAL A 211 -8.36 -1.46 -19.02
C VAL A 211 -8.66 -0.08 -18.42
N ARG A 212 -9.66 0.02 -17.54
CA ARG A 212 -9.96 1.25 -16.77
C ARG A 212 -10.35 0.94 -15.33
N ALA A 213 -10.16 1.92 -14.45
CA ALA A 213 -10.62 1.89 -13.07
C ALA A 213 -12.09 2.30 -12.93
N LEU A 214 -12.78 1.64 -12.00
CA LEU A 214 -14.18 1.88 -11.67
C LEU A 214 -14.36 2.16 -10.16
N ASP A 215 -15.38 2.96 -9.85
CA ASP A 215 -15.82 3.22 -8.47
C ASP A 215 -16.70 2.08 -7.93
N ILE A 216 -17.16 2.22 -6.67
CA ILE A 216 -18.04 1.23 -6.01
C ILE A 216 -19.37 1.01 -6.75
N HIS A 217 -19.81 1.98 -7.54
CA HIS A 217 -21.03 1.93 -8.34
C HIS A 217 -20.77 1.41 -9.77
N HIS A 218 -19.54 0.97 -10.07
CA HIS A 218 -19.08 0.56 -11.38
C HIS A 218 -19.09 1.70 -12.42
N ASN A 219 -19.04 2.96 -11.97
CA ASN A 219 -18.85 4.10 -12.87
C ASN A 219 -17.35 4.30 -13.15
N PRO A 220 -16.99 4.82 -14.33
CA PRO A 220 -15.59 5.10 -14.67
C PRO A 220 -14.98 6.17 -13.76
N MET A 221 -13.86 5.86 -13.10
CA MET A 221 -13.05 6.84 -12.37
C MET A 221 -12.05 7.56 -13.29
N GLY A 222 -11.78 6.96 -14.43
CA GLY A 222 -10.85 7.44 -15.44
C GLY A 222 -11.22 6.89 -16.80
N GLU A 223 -10.32 7.05 -17.75
CA GLU A 223 -10.48 6.49 -19.09
C GLU A 223 -9.81 5.13 -19.24
N PHE A 224 -10.13 4.43 -20.33
CA PHE A 224 -9.37 3.28 -20.74
C PHE A 224 -7.89 3.62 -20.94
N SER A 225 -7.01 2.69 -20.61
CA SER A 225 -5.63 2.70 -21.05
C SER A 225 -5.56 2.75 -22.57
N LYS A 226 -4.39 3.12 -23.09
CA LYS A 226 -4.11 2.98 -24.52
C LYS A 226 -4.29 1.50 -24.89
N ALA A 227 -4.95 1.22 -26.01
CA ALA A 227 -5.12 -0.15 -26.44
C ALA A 227 -3.78 -0.76 -26.88
N GLU A 228 -3.48 -1.94 -26.35
CA GLU A 228 -2.25 -2.67 -26.64
C GLU A 228 -2.54 -3.95 -27.40
N GLU A 229 -1.61 -4.36 -28.28
CA GLU A 229 -1.68 -5.66 -28.92
C GLU A 229 -1.38 -6.76 -27.91
N LEU A 230 -2.19 -7.81 -27.95
CA LEU A 230 -2.03 -9.04 -27.18
C LEU A 230 -1.80 -10.16 -28.19
N HIS A 231 -0.53 -10.45 -28.47
CA HIS A 231 -0.14 -11.55 -29.36
C HIS A 231 -0.41 -12.88 -28.65
N ILE A 232 -0.95 -13.86 -29.37
CA ILE A 232 -1.42 -15.14 -28.81
C ILE A 232 -0.65 -16.28 -29.47
N ASN A 233 -0.13 -17.17 -28.64
CA ASN A 233 0.43 -18.45 -29.06
C ASN A 233 -0.27 -19.58 -28.29
N PRO A 234 -1.19 -20.32 -28.95
CA PRO A 234 -1.93 -21.42 -28.33
C PRO A 234 -1.07 -22.58 -27.81
N ASP A 235 0.15 -22.71 -28.30
CA ASP A 235 1.07 -23.80 -27.94
C ASP A 235 1.85 -23.51 -26.65
N LEU A 236 1.76 -22.28 -26.11
CA LEU A 236 2.41 -21.92 -24.85
C LEU A 236 1.68 -22.51 -23.63
N PRO A 237 2.41 -22.94 -22.60
CA PRO A 237 1.81 -23.40 -21.36
C PRO A 237 1.02 -22.27 -20.67
N GLN A 238 -0.07 -22.64 -20.02
CA GLN A 238 -0.90 -21.72 -19.24
C GLN A 238 -0.30 -21.54 -17.83
N PRO A 239 -0.37 -20.35 -17.24
CA PRO A 239 -0.05 -20.14 -15.83
C PRO A 239 -0.87 -21.08 -14.94
N THR A 240 -0.19 -21.80 -14.05
CA THR A 240 -0.76 -22.85 -13.19
C THR A 240 -0.88 -22.44 -11.74
N ALA A 241 -0.47 -21.23 -11.37
CA ALA A 241 -0.53 -20.73 -10.00
C ALA A 241 -1.09 -19.30 -9.95
N PRO A 242 -1.76 -18.92 -8.85
CA PRO A 242 -2.12 -17.52 -8.61
C PRO A 242 -0.86 -16.67 -8.52
N LEU A 243 -0.96 -15.40 -8.91
CA LEU A 243 0.18 -14.49 -8.98
C LEU A 243 0.22 -13.62 -7.72
N PRO A 244 1.23 -13.74 -6.83
CA PRO A 244 1.32 -12.86 -5.67
C PRO A 244 1.32 -11.40 -6.08
N ASN A 245 0.58 -10.57 -5.34
CA ASN A 245 0.35 -9.18 -5.76
C ASN A 245 1.29 -8.22 -5.04
N THR A 246 2.49 -8.08 -5.60
CA THR A 246 3.59 -7.22 -5.10
C THR A 246 4.02 -6.16 -6.11
N PHE A 247 3.17 -5.89 -7.11
CA PHE A 247 3.44 -4.94 -8.19
C PHE A 247 3.45 -3.49 -7.70
N ASP A 248 2.58 -3.15 -6.76
CA ASP A 248 2.52 -1.83 -6.15
C ASP A 248 2.77 -1.95 -4.64
N GLN A 249 3.83 -1.33 -4.13
CA GLN A 249 4.23 -1.35 -2.73
C GLN A 249 4.73 0.03 -2.27
N MET A 250 4.23 0.47 -1.11
CA MET A 250 4.73 1.67 -0.45
C MET A 250 6.21 1.51 -0.03
N PRO A 251 7.00 2.59 -0.04
CA PRO A 251 8.37 2.55 0.47
C PRO A 251 8.42 2.08 1.93
N ASN A 252 9.53 1.43 2.32
CA ASN A 252 9.75 0.94 3.69
C ASN A 252 8.62 0.03 4.21
N PHE A 253 8.10 -0.86 3.35
CA PHE A 253 7.05 -1.79 3.71
C PHE A 253 7.37 -2.54 5.01
N GLN A 254 6.43 -2.51 5.96
CA GLN A 254 6.47 -3.29 7.20
C GLN A 254 5.17 -4.07 7.33
N MET A 255 5.28 -5.40 7.43
CA MET A 255 4.13 -6.26 7.63
C MET A 255 3.50 -5.96 9.01
N PRO A 256 2.18 -5.76 9.10
CA PRO A 256 1.50 -5.67 10.40
C PRO A 256 1.65 -6.97 11.19
N VAL A 257 1.50 -6.88 12.52
CA VAL A 257 1.61 -8.05 13.42
C VAL A 257 0.56 -9.11 13.07
N TYR A 258 -0.57 -8.73 12.49
CA TYR A 258 -1.51 -9.64 11.84
C TYR A 258 -1.30 -9.55 10.32
N PRO A 259 -0.54 -10.45 9.69
CA PRO A 259 -0.31 -10.38 8.25
C PRO A 259 -1.58 -10.60 7.43
N VAL A 260 -1.57 -10.05 6.22
CA VAL A 260 -2.55 -10.39 5.19
C VAL A 260 -1.80 -10.68 3.90
N TYR A 261 -2.19 -11.77 3.25
CA TYR A 261 -1.57 -12.25 2.02
C TYR A 261 -2.51 -12.00 0.86
N GLN A 262 -2.02 -11.50 -0.28
CA GLN A 262 -2.87 -11.13 -1.42
C GLN A 262 -2.26 -11.55 -2.76
N TRP A 263 -3.12 -11.91 -3.72
CA TRP A 263 -2.72 -12.40 -5.04
C TRP A 263 -3.74 -12.03 -6.11
N ILE A 264 -3.34 -12.13 -7.38
CA ILE A 264 -4.24 -12.09 -8.54
C ILE A 264 -4.79 -13.51 -8.76
N PRO A 265 -6.13 -13.68 -8.73
CA PRO A 265 -6.83 -14.95 -8.91
C PRO A 265 -6.51 -15.71 -10.20
N LEU A 266 -6.52 -17.05 -10.12
CA LEU A 266 -6.68 -17.90 -11.31
C LEU A 266 -8.14 -17.94 -11.74
N HIS A 267 -8.35 -18.09 -13.05
CA HIS A 267 -9.65 -18.36 -13.65
C HIS A 267 -10.22 -19.68 -13.12
N ASP A 268 -11.56 -19.74 -12.95
CA ASP A 268 -12.31 -20.90 -12.43
C ASP A 268 -11.94 -21.40 -11.01
N ALA A 269 -11.08 -20.67 -10.28
CA ALA A 269 -10.79 -20.98 -8.88
C ALA A 269 -12.00 -20.74 -7.99
N ALA A 270 -12.32 -21.72 -7.14
CA ALA A 270 -13.41 -21.60 -6.16
C ALA A 270 -12.91 -21.18 -4.78
N ARG A 271 -11.69 -21.62 -4.43
CA ARG A 271 -11.03 -21.31 -3.17
C ARG A 271 -9.51 -21.35 -3.35
N TYR A 272 -8.83 -20.79 -2.37
CA TYR A 272 -7.38 -20.69 -2.31
C TYR A 272 -6.88 -21.25 -1.00
N GLU A 273 -5.84 -22.06 -1.07
CA GLU A 273 -5.11 -22.54 0.09
C GLU A 273 -3.84 -21.70 0.22
N VAL A 274 -3.61 -21.17 1.42
CA VAL A 274 -2.42 -20.37 1.75
C VAL A 274 -1.66 -21.11 2.83
N GLU A 275 -0.34 -21.13 2.72
CA GLU A 275 0.52 -21.62 3.79
C GLU A 275 1.65 -20.65 4.09
N LEU A 276 2.03 -20.62 5.36
CA LEU A 276 3.10 -19.82 5.93
C LEU A 276 4.17 -20.75 6.51
N LEU A 277 5.42 -20.44 6.22
CA LEU A 277 6.61 -21.16 6.67
C LEU A 277 7.60 -20.18 7.32
N ILE A 278 8.51 -20.71 8.14
CA ILE A 278 9.63 -19.96 8.74
C ILE A 278 10.98 -20.28 8.07
N HIS A 279 10.95 -21.10 7.04
CA HIS A 279 12.05 -21.45 6.16
C HIS A 279 11.53 -21.50 4.71
N PRO A 280 12.39 -21.32 3.70
CA PRO A 280 11.98 -21.53 2.31
C PRO A 280 11.35 -22.92 2.13
N PRO A 281 10.31 -23.06 1.30
CA PRO A 281 9.63 -24.33 1.10
C PRO A 281 10.57 -25.37 0.49
N ALA A 282 10.39 -26.64 0.83
CA ALA A 282 11.23 -27.75 0.35
C ALA A 282 11.14 -27.92 -1.18
N GLU A 283 9.97 -27.60 -1.76
CA GLU A 283 9.71 -27.59 -3.20
C GLU A 283 8.94 -26.32 -3.55
N ALA A 284 9.47 -25.45 -4.41
CA ALA A 284 8.87 -24.14 -4.72
C ALA A 284 7.48 -24.24 -5.39
N HIS A 285 7.36 -24.99 -6.48
CA HIS A 285 6.15 -25.09 -7.32
C HIS A 285 5.49 -26.47 -7.28
N GLY A 286 5.50 -27.10 -6.12
CA GLY A 286 4.85 -28.40 -5.93
C GLY A 286 3.32 -28.33 -5.96
N THR A 287 2.68 -29.49 -5.87
CA THR A 287 1.22 -29.65 -5.67
C THR A 287 0.88 -30.24 -4.30
N THR A 288 1.89 -30.50 -3.48
CA THR A 288 1.74 -31.00 -2.11
C THR A 288 2.02 -29.89 -1.11
N ALA A 289 1.28 -29.88 -0.01
CA ALA A 289 1.52 -28.93 1.07
C ALA A 289 2.86 -29.22 1.77
N ASP A 290 3.56 -28.19 2.24
CA ASP A 290 4.87 -28.36 2.87
C ASP A 290 4.77 -28.93 4.29
N THR A 291 5.49 -29.99 4.65
CA THR A 291 5.35 -30.58 6.00
C THR A 291 5.72 -29.61 7.12
N ASP A 292 6.54 -28.60 6.84
CA ASP A 292 7.07 -27.68 7.83
C ASP A 292 6.29 -26.34 7.90
N ALA A 293 5.16 -26.24 7.20
CA ALA A 293 4.33 -25.04 7.30
C ALA A 293 3.79 -24.86 8.74
N VAL A 294 4.03 -23.67 9.28
CA VAL A 294 3.65 -23.30 10.65
C VAL A 294 2.20 -22.81 10.74
N TRP A 295 1.59 -22.48 9.60
CA TRP A 295 0.19 -22.08 9.53
C TRP A 295 -0.38 -22.30 8.13
N ARG A 296 -1.69 -22.53 8.08
CA ARG A 296 -2.47 -22.66 6.85
C ARG A 296 -3.85 -22.08 7.01
N ASN A 297 -4.42 -21.64 5.90
CA ASN A 297 -5.84 -21.31 5.83
C ASN A 297 -6.38 -21.55 4.42
N THR A 298 -7.71 -21.57 4.31
CA THR A 298 -8.42 -21.69 3.03
C THR A 298 -9.48 -20.60 2.93
N VAL A 299 -9.45 -19.82 1.86
CA VAL A 299 -10.34 -18.67 1.65
C VAL A 299 -10.95 -18.68 0.25
N SER A 300 -12.07 -17.99 0.05
CA SER A 300 -12.73 -17.84 -1.27
C SER A 300 -12.37 -16.55 -2.00
N GLY A 301 -11.72 -15.60 -1.33
CA GLY A 301 -11.32 -14.31 -1.89
C GLY A 301 -9.88 -14.32 -2.41
N ALA A 302 -9.43 -13.16 -2.90
CA ALA A 302 -8.06 -12.91 -3.40
C ALA A 302 -7.08 -12.45 -2.29
N ALA A 303 -7.51 -12.53 -1.04
CA ALA A 303 -6.69 -12.20 0.12
C ALA A 303 -7.00 -13.14 1.29
N CYS A 304 -5.99 -13.42 2.12
CA CYS A 304 -6.09 -14.28 3.29
C CYS A 304 -5.56 -13.55 4.53
N TYR A 305 -6.44 -13.36 5.50
CA TYR A 305 -6.10 -12.75 6.78
C TYR A 305 -5.54 -13.81 7.72
N ASP A 306 -4.37 -13.55 8.29
CA ASP A 306 -3.84 -14.39 9.35
C ASP A 306 -4.65 -14.19 10.64
N GLU A 307 -5.14 -15.28 11.20
CA GLU A 307 -5.93 -15.25 12.44
C GLU A 307 -5.03 -15.06 13.67
N TYR A 308 -3.72 -15.29 13.52
CA TYR A 308 -2.73 -15.23 14.58
C TYR A 308 -1.74 -14.08 14.36
N ALA A 309 -1.41 -13.41 15.46
CA ALA A 309 -0.29 -12.48 15.50
C ALA A 309 1.03 -13.20 15.17
N ARG A 310 1.94 -12.52 14.47
CA ARG A 310 3.33 -12.91 14.20
C ARG A 310 4.29 -12.00 14.98
N PRO A 311 4.38 -12.12 16.32
CA PRO A 311 5.14 -11.18 17.15
C PRO A 311 6.66 -11.43 17.13
N TYR A 312 7.09 -12.55 16.56
CA TYR A 312 8.47 -13.02 16.64
C TYR A 312 9.27 -12.54 15.43
N ALA A 313 10.43 -11.95 15.70
CA ALA A 313 11.37 -11.54 14.68
C ALA A 313 11.86 -12.74 13.87
N GLY A 314 12.12 -12.50 12.59
CA GLY A 314 12.64 -13.52 11.67
C GLY A 314 11.96 -13.50 10.31
N ASP A 315 12.42 -14.42 9.47
CA ASP A 315 11.96 -14.58 8.10
C ASP A 315 10.72 -15.46 8.02
N TYR A 316 9.76 -15.01 7.23
CA TYR A 316 8.52 -15.73 6.95
C TYR A 316 8.34 -15.84 5.45
N TYR A 317 7.88 -17.00 5.02
CA TYR A 317 7.68 -17.32 3.61
C TYR A 317 6.24 -17.77 3.44
N TRP A 318 5.53 -17.21 2.46
CA TRP A 318 4.16 -17.60 2.18
C TRP A 318 3.94 -17.87 0.69
N ARG A 319 2.96 -18.73 0.42
CA ARG A 319 2.56 -19.07 -0.95
C ARG A 319 1.10 -19.46 -0.98
N VAL A 320 0.51 -19.39 -2.18
CA VAL A 320 -0.90 -19.66 -2.41
C VAL A 320 -1.10 -20.59 -3.60
N ARG A 321 -2.15 -21.41 -3.55
CA ARG A 321 -2.60 -22.21 -4.70
C ARG A 321 -4.11 -22.20 -4.84
N ALA A 322 -4.58 -22.38 -6.06
CA ALA A 322 -6.01 -22.44 -6.36
C ALA A 322 -6.57 -23.86 -6.31
N VAL A 323 -7.81 -23.96 -5.85
CA VAL A 323 -8.57 -25.20 -5.76
C VAL A 323 -9.96 -24.98 -6.36
N ASN A 324 -10.44 -25.95 -7.13
CA ASN A 324 -11.75 -25.90 -7.76
C ASN A 324 -12.89 -26.28 -6.80
N GLN A 325 -14.14 -26.21 -7.29
CA GLN A 325 -15.33 -26.53 -6.49
C GLN A 325 -15.31 -27.98 -5.95
N GLN A 326 -14.74 -28.92 -6.71
CA GLN A 326 -14.65 -30.33 -6.35
C GLN A 326 -13.52 -30.61 -5.35
N GLY A 327 -12.64 -29.63 -5.10
CA GLY A 327 -11.53 -29.74 -4.18
C GLY A 327 -10.22 -30.24 -4.76
N TYR A 328 -10.10 -30.27 -6.08
CA TYR A 328 -8.84 -30.56 -6.76
C TYR A 328 -8.03 -29.28 -6.98
N THR A 329 -6.71 -29.38 -6.85
CA THR A 329 -5.78 -28.29 -7.17
C THR A 329 -5.88 -27.96 -8.66
N LEU A 330 -6.03 -26.68 -9.00
CA LEU A 330 -6.03 -26.21 -10.40
C LEU A 330 -4.62 -26.13 -11.00
N GLY A 331 -3.59 -26.21 -10.17
CA GLY A 331 -2.20 -26.27 -10.58
C GLY A 331 -1.28 -26.30 -9.38
N THR A 332 -0.21 -25.51 -9.40
CA THR A 332 0.87 -25.55 -8.40
C THR A 332 0.73 -24.44 -7.36
N TRP A 333 1.61 -24.48 -6.36
CA TRP A 333 1.89 -23.31 -5.54
C TRP A 333 2.47 -22.17 -6.38
N SER A 334 2.13 -20.94 -5.99
CA SER A 334 2.68 -19.69 -6.52
C SER A 334 4.18 -19.58 -6.29
N ASP A 335 4.79 -18.54 -6.88
CA ASP A 335 6.04 -18.00 -6.36
C ASP A 335 5.92 -17.79 -4.85
N THR A 336 7.02 -18.05 -4.14
CA THR A 336 7.08 -17.89 -2.69
C THR A 336 7.45 -16.46 -2.38
N GLU A 337 6.54 -15.78 -1.69
CA GLU A 337 6.77 -14.44 -1.17
C GLU A 337 7.44 -14.50 0.19
N HIS A 338 8.21 -13.46 0.50
CA HIS A 338 8.99 -13.36 1.73
C HIS A 338 8.73 -12.02 2.42
N PHE A 339 8.64 -12.06 3.75
CA PHE A 339 8.68 -10.87 4.57
C PHE A 339 9.44 -11.15 5.86
N THR A 340 10.00 -10.10 6.45
CA THR A 340 10.74 -10.19 7.70
C THR A 340 10.02 -9.40 8.78
N MET A 341 9.79 -10.04 9.93
CA MET A 341 9.40 -9.32 11.15
C MET A 341 10.67 -8.82 11.84
N PRO A 342 10.79 -7.50 12.12
CA PRO A 342 12.02 -6.95 12.68
C PRO A 342 12.21 -7.37 14.14
N GLU A 343 13.47 -7.38 14.59
CA GLU A 343 13.76 -7.40 16.03
C GLU A 343 13.23 -6.12 16.68
N LEU A 344 12.35 -6.29 17.65
CA LEU A 344 11.76 -5.18 18.37
C LEU A 344 12.59 -4.82 19.61
N PRO A 345 12.65 -3.54 19.98
CA PRO A 345 13.30 -3.13 21.23
C PRO A 345 12.57 -3.70 22.45
N GLU A 346 13.25 -3.74 23.60
CA GLU A 346 12.70 -4.24 24.86
C GLU A 346 11.40 -3.52 25.29
N ARG A 347 11.25 -2.25 24.87
CA ARG A 347 10.00 -1.49 24.91
C ARG A 347 9.82 -0.78 23.57
N VAL A 348 8.70 -1.06 22.92
CA VAL A 348 8.33 -0.36 21.68
C VAL A 348 8.01 1.11 21.98
N PRO A 349 8.55 2.09 21.25
CA PRO A 349 8.25 3.51 21.52
C PRO A 349 6.77 3.84 21.35
N VAL A 350 6.16 3.34 20.28
CA VAL A 350 4.75 3.56 19.95
C VAL A 350 4.15 2.28 19.36
N ALA A 351 3.01 1.85 19.91
CA ALA A 351 2.17 0.84 19.28
C ALA A 351 0.77 1.41 19.01
N VAL A 352 0.08 0.89 18.00
CA VAL A 352 -1.30 1.23 17.70
C VAL A 352 -2.19 0.01 17.87
N LEU A 353 -3.27 0.12 18.63
CA LEU A 353 -4.23 -0.94 18.92
C LEU A 353 -5.60 -0.55 18.38
N GLY A 354 -6.21 -1.43 17.59
CA GLY A 354 -7.52 -1.13 17.02
C GLY A 354 -8.16 -2.25 16.21
N ASP A 355 -9.23 -1.87 15.51
CA ASP A 355 -10.00 -2.75 14.65
C ASP A 355 -9.51 -2.71 13.18
N SER A 356 -10.40 -2.90 12.20
CA SER A 356 -10.06 -2.89 10.77
C SER A 356 -9.48 -1.56 10.29
N ILE A 357 -9.87 -0.43 10.90
CA ILE A 357 -9.31 0.88 10.50
C ILE A 357 -7.82 0.95 10.83
N THR A 358 -7.43 0.40 11.99
CA THR A 358 -6.02 0.32 12.42
C THR A 358 -5.27 -0.77 11.70
N HIS A 359 -5.90 -1.93 11.45
CA HIS A 359 -5.26 -3.02 10.75
C HIS A 359 -4.79 -2.60 9.35
N GLY A 360 -5.62 -1.82 8.65
CA GLY A 360 -5.37 -1.35 7.30
C GLY A 360 -6.50 -1.73 6.34
N GLY A 361 -6.42 -1.22 5.11
CA GLY A 361 -7.42 -1.42 4.06
C GLY A 361 -8.41 -0.25 3.90
N GLY A 362 -9.10 -0.22 2.76
CA GLY A 362 -10.23 0.67 2.45
C GLY A 362 -10.26 1.25 1.03
N ALA A 363 -10.97 0.60 0.09
CA ALA A 363 -11.72 1.17 -1.05
C ALA A 363 -12.04 0.07 -2.10
N VAL A 364 -12.91 -0.92 -1.97
CA VAL A 364 -13.41 -1.71 -0.82
C VAL A 364 -13.06 -3.16 -1.20
N SER A 365 -12.34 -3.86 -0.32
CA SER A 365 -11.63 -5.15 -0.49
C SER A 365 -10.12 -5.06 -0.69
N ASN A 366 -9.53 -3.86 -0.78
CA ASN A 366 -8.08 -3.69 -0.57
C ASN A 366 -7.69 -4.10 0.85
N SER A 367 -6.70 -4.98 0.94
CA SER A 367 -6.31 -5.62 2.19
C SER A 367 -5.26 -4.80 2.96
N PRO A 368 -5.02 -5.07 4.25
CA PRO A 368 -3.89 -4.51 5.00
C PRO A 368 -2.50 -4.69 4.38
N ALA A 369 -2.34 -5.57 3.38
CA ALA A 369 -1.11 -5.68 2.61
C ALA A 369 -0.86 -4.47 1.69
N ALA A 370 -1.92 -3.72 1.35
CA ALA A 370 -1.84 -2.46 0.63
C ALA A 370 -1.64 -1.31 1.64
N LEU A 371 -0.38 -1.01 1.94
CA LEU A 371 0.01 -0.10 3.02
C LEU A 371 -0.47 1.35 2.84
N GLU A 372 -0.74 1.79 1.62
CA GLU A 372 -1.37 3.08 1.35
C GLU A 372 -2.76 3.23 2.01
N TYR A 373 -3.39 2.10 2.37
CA TYR A 373 -4.62 2.06 3.13
C TYR A 373 -4.41 1.87 4.64
N SER A 374 -3.20 2.08 5.14
CA SER A 374 -2.87 2.11 6.56
C SER A 374 -2.43 3.50 6.98
N TYR A 375 -3.07 4.08 8.00
CA TYR A 375 -2.69 5.41 8.46
C TYR A 375 -1.32 5.42 9.13
N THR A 376 -0.84 4.27 9.61
CA THR A 376 0.49 4.17 10.22
C THR A 376 1.60 4.34 9.19
N THR A 377 1.33 4.06 7.91
CA THR A 377 2.27 4.29 6.80
C THR A 377 2.72 5.75 6.69
N TYR A 378 1.90 6.66 7.21
CA TYR A 378 2.14 8.10 7.17
C TYR A 378 2.68 8.66 8.49
N PHE A 379 3.18 7.83 9.41
CA PHE A 379 3.81 8.30 10.65
C PHE A 379 5.27 8.70 10.43
N ASP A 380 5.70 9.81 11.03
CA ASP A 380 7.11 10.24 11.00
C ASP A 380 8.00 9.56 12.05
N PHE A 381 7.48 8.55 12.74
CA PHE A 381 8.13 7.88 13.86
C PHE A 381 7.90 6.36 13.80
N PRO A 382 8.80 5.55 14.39
CA PRO A 382 8.66 4.10 14.38
C PRO A 382 7.43 3.66 15.19
N TYR A 383 6.73 2.66 14.68
CA TYR A 383 5.50 2.16 15.27
C TYR A 383 5.40 0.64 15.19
N LEU A 384 4.50 0.07 15.98
CA LEU A 384 4.03 -1.31 15.84
C LEU A 384 2.52 -1.32 15.62
N ASN A 385 2.06 -1.94 14.53
CA ASN A 385 0.64 -2.04 14.23
C ASN A 385 0.03 -3.33 14.78
N LEU A 386 -0.84 -3.18 15.79
CA LEU A 386 -1.58 -4.24 16.47
C LEU A 386 -3.07 -4.23 16.09
N GLY A 387 -3.43 -3.64 14.96
CA GLY A 387 -4.80 -3.65 14.44
C GLY A 387 -5.23 -5.06 14.01
N ARG A 388 -6.51 -5.38 14.21
CA ARG A 388 -7.09 -6.64 13.74
C ARG A 388 -8.48 -6.41 13.17
N SER A 389 -8.68 -6.81 11.92
CA SER A 389 -9.95 -6.61 11.22
C SER A 389 -11.10 -7.35 11.89
N GLY A 390 -12.26 -6.70 11.97
CA GLY A 390 -13.49 -7.28 12.53
C GLY A 390 -13.65 -7.13 14.05
N ASP A 391 -12.63 -6.67 14.78
CA ASP A 391 -12.71 -6.55 16.22
C ASP A 391 -13.74 -5.50 16.68
N THR A 392 -14.49 -5.84 17.71
CA THR A 392 -15.25 -4.89 18.53
C THR A 392 -14.37 -4.36 19.67
N SER A 393 -14.81 -3.31 20.37
CA SER A 393 -14.12 -2.81 21.57
C SER A 393 -13.82 -3.90 22.61
N LYS A 394 -14.76 -4.84 22.78
CA LYS A 394 -14.62 -5.96 23.70
C LYS A 394 -13.56 -6.96 23.24
N MET A 395 -13.53 -7.30 21.95
CA MET A 395 -12.51 -8.19 21.39
C MET A 395 -11.10 -7.58 21.50
N THR A 396 -10.97 -6.28 21.24
CA THR A 396 -9.71 -5.55 21.45
C THR A 396 -9.26 -5.59 22.91
N LEU A 397 -10.18 -5.42 23.87
CA LEU A 397 -9.89 -5.58 25.29
C LEU A 397 -9.45 -7.01 25.64
N ASP A 398 -10.13 -8.02 25.10
CA ASP A 398 -9.86 -9.43 25.40
C ASP A 398 -8.46 -9.86 24.97
N ARG A 399 -7.97 -9.35 23.83
CA ARG A 399 -6.61 -9.62 23.34
C ARG A 399 -5.53 -8.67 23.86
N PHE A 400 -5.88 -7.69 24.71
CA PHE A 400 -4.90 -6.71 25.20
C PHE A 400 -3.67 -7.36 25.86
N ASP A 401 -3.88 -8.40 26.67
CA ASP A 401 -2.77 -9.01 27.40
C ASP A 401 -1.83 -9.80 26.49
N SER A 402 -2.34 -10.42 25.43
CA SER A 402 -1.52 -11.15 24.46
C SER A 402 -0.86 -10.22 23.45
N ASP A 403 -1.50 -9.12 23.10
CA ASP A 403 -1.10 -8.32 21.93
C ASP A 403 -0.37 -7.05 22.30
N VAL A 404 -0.50 -6.54 23.53
CA VAL A 404 0.15 -5.30 23.97
C VAL A 404 1.27 -5.57 24.96
N LEU A 405 1.01 -6.40 25.98
CA LEU A 405 1.95 -6.58 27.08
C LEU A 405 3.30 -7.21 26.67
N PRO A 406 3.38 -8.12 25.69
CA PRO A 406 4.69 -8.64 25.25
C PRO A 406 5.61 -7.57 24.68
N PHE A 407 5.06 -6.53 24.03
CA PHE A 407 5.83 -5.45 23.41
C PHE A 407 6.09 -4.26 24.35
N ARG A 408 5.37 -4.21 25.48
CA ARG A 408 5.47 -3.19 26.55
C ARG A 408 5.64 -1.75 26.01
N PRO A 409 4.74 -1.28 25.13
CA PRO A 409 4.92 -0.01 24.46
C PRO A 409 4.98 1.15 25.46
N LEU A 410 5.80 2.18 25.19
CA LEU A 410 5.81 3.40 25.99
C LEU A 410 4.50 4.18 25.80
N ASN A 411 4.03 4.24 24.56
CA ASN A 411 2.80 4.91 24.16
C ASN A 411 1.92 3.95 23.35
N LEU A 412 0.64 3.85 23.70
CA LEU A 412 -0.34 3.05 22.98
C LEU A 412 -1.43 3.94 22.41
N LEU A 413 -1.48 4.11 21.10
CA LEU A 413 -2.60 4.78 20.43
C LEU A 413 -3.75 3.78 20.30
N ILE A 414 -4.95 4.17 20.72
CA ILE A 414 -6.11 3.29 20.81
C ILE A 414 -7.22 3.83 19.93
N LEU A 415 -7.56 3.09 18.87
CA LEU A 415 -8.68 3.36 17.96
C LEU A 415 -9.51 2.09 17.78
N THR A 416 -10.48 1.89 18.67
CA THR A 416 -11.39 0.75 18.59
C THR A 416 -12.79 1.13 19.04
N GLY A 417 -13.79 0.53 18.39
CA GLY A 417 -15.19 0.72 18.72
C GLY A 417 -16.07 1.07 17.54
N THR A 418 -15.51 1.23 16.35
CA THR A 418 -16.27 1.52 15.12
C THR A 418 -17.21 0.35 14.76
N ASN A 419 -16.79 -0.90 14.96
CA ASN A 419 -17.68 -2.06 14.81
C ASN A 419 -18.78 -2.09 15.90
N SER A 420 -18.45 -1.69 17.13
CA SER A 420 -19.41 -1.57 18.23
C SER A 420 -20.47 -0.48 17.96
N LEU A 421 -20.06 0.61 17.30
CA LEU A 421 -20.91 1.74 16.92
C LEU A 421 -22.07 1.31 16.00
N ARG A 422 -21.76 0.40 15.06
CA ARG A 422 -22.72 -0.12 14.07
C ARG A 422 -23.67 -1.20 14.61
N SER A 423 -23.31 -1.86 15.70
CA SER A 423 -24.08 -2.98 16.26
C SER A 423 -25.25 -2.49 17.12
N THR A 424 -26.46 -3.01 16.89
CA THR A 424 -27.65 -2.70 17.71
C THR A 424 -27.62 -3.33 19.11
N THR A 425 -26.75 -4.31 19.34
CA THR A 425 -26.68 -5.06 20.59
C THR A 425 -25.61 -4.54 21.55
N ILE A 426 -24.68 -3.70 21.08
CA ILE A 426 -23.59 -3.16 21.89
C ILE A 426 -23.92 -1.72 22.28
N SER A 427 -24.01 -1.42 23.58
CA SER A 427 -24.31 -0.06 24.06
C SER A 427 -23.06 0.83 24.09
N ALA A 428 -23.24 2.15 24.02
CA ALA A 428 -22.14 3.10 24.19
C ALA A 428 -21.42 2.95 25.54
N GLU A 429 -22.17 2.67 26.61
CA GLU A 429 -21.58 2.44 27.94
C GLU A 429 -20.71 1.18 27.98
N SER A 430 -21.09 0.12 27.24
CA SER A 430 -20.23 -1.07 27.13
C SER A 430 -18.89 -0.71 26.48
N VAL A 431 -18.91 0.07 25.40
CA VAL A 431 -17.68 0.53 24.73
C VAL A 431 -16.84 1.40 25.67
N VAL A 432 -17.47 2.35 26.37
CA VAL A 432 -16.79 3.20 27.36
C VAL A 432 -16.14 2.35 28.47
N ASN A 433 -16.83 1.33 28.97
CA ASN A 433 -16.28 0.41 29.98
C ASN A 433 -15.10 -0.42 29.43
N ASP A 434 -15.19 -0.88 28.18
CA ASP A 434 -14.08 -1.58 27.53
C ASP A 434 -12.83 -0.67 27.43
N LEU A 435 -13.01 0.56 26.93
CA LEU A 435 -11.92 1.55 26.80
C LEU A 435 -11.34 1.97 28.15
N ALA A 436 -12.19 2.14 29.18
CA ALA A 436 -11.74 2.42 30.54
C ALA A 436 -10.90 1.25 31.10
N THR A 437 -11.30 0.01 30.82
CA THR A 437 -10.54 -1.17 31.24
C THR A 437 -9.20 -1.24 30.52
N ILE A 438 -9.15 -0.95 29.21
CA ILE A 438 -7.89 -0.84 28.45
C ILE A 438 -6.98 0.23 29.06
N ARG A 439 -7.51 1.43 29.36
CA ARG A 439 -6.77 2.51 30.05
C ARG A 439 -6.14 2.00 31.34
N ASP A 440 -6.94 1.37 32.20
CA ASP A 440 -6.48 0.92 33.51
C ASP A 440 -5.40 -0.17 33.40
N LYS A 441 -5.51 -1.06 32.39
CA LYS A 441 -4.46 -2.03 32.05
C LYS A 441 -3.19 -1.35 31.57
N CYS A 442 -3.28 -0.30 30.73
CA CYS A 442 -2.11 0.48 30.31
C CYS A 442 -1.40 1.11 31.52
N LEU A 443 -2.14 1.84 32.35
CA LEU A 443 -1.58 2.55 33.51
C LEU A 443 -0.92 1.58 34.51
N LYS A 444 -1.52 0.40 34.72
CA LYS A 444 -0.96 -0.64 35.59
C LYS A 444 0.37 -1.20 35.09
N ASN A 445 0.64 -1.14 33.78
CA ASN A 445 1.83 -1.71 33.15
C ASN A 445 2.84 -0.63 32.68
N ASP A 446 2.69 0.61 33.16
CA ASP A 446 3.54 1.75 32.76
C ASP A 446 3.53 1.95 31.23
N ILE A 447 2.32 1.98 30.67
CA ILE A 447 2.03 2.28 29.27
C ILE A 447 1.15 3.53 29.26
N ARG A 448 1.49 4.53 28.44
CA ARG A 448 0.66 5.73 28.27
C ARG A 448 -0.47 5.44 27.27
N PRO A 449 -1.75 5.40 27.67
CA PRO A 449 -2.86 5.26 26.74
C PRO A 449 -3.15 6.60 26.05
N ILE A 450 -3.26 6.61 24.72
CA ILE A 450 -3.60 7.78 23.91
C ILE A 450 -4.82 7.42 23.08
N PHE A 451 -5.97 8.00 23.41
CA PHE A 451 -7.21 7.66 22.72
C PHE A 451 -7.39 8.49 21.46
N LEU A 452 -7.76 7.83 20.36
CA LEU A 452 -8.17 8.48 19.12
C LEU A 452 -9.70 8.53 19.08
N THR A 453 -10.29 9.70 18.80
CA THR A 453 -11.75 9.76 18.65
C THR A 453 -12.21 8.95 17.44
N LEU A 454 -13.35 8.25 17.60
CA LEU A 454 -13.97 7.49 16.53
C LEU A 454 -14.50 8.44 15.47
N MET A 455 -14.38 8.07 14.19
CA MET A 455 -14.89 8.86 13.08
C MET A 455 -16.41 8.64 12.88
N PRO A 456 -17.11 9.56 12.19
CA PRO A 456 -18.48 9.30 11.74
C PRO A 456 -18.56 8.10 10.79
N VAL A 457 -19.76 7.61 10.54
CA VAL A 457 -20.03 6.58 9.52
C VAL A 457 -21.06 7.09 8.52
N ASN A 458 -21.13 6.46 7.35
CA ASN A 458 -22.13 6.73 6.32
C ASN A 458 -22.99 5.46 6.10
N PRO A 459 -24.15 5.35 6.78
CA PRO A 459 -24.99 4.15 6.71
C PRO A 459 -25.45 3.76 5.29
N PRO A 460 -25.85 4.69 4.40
CA PRO A 460 -26.11 4.36 3.00
C PRO A 460 -24.97 3.64 2.29
N ASN A 461 -23.74 4.14 2.39
CA ASN A 461 -22.58 3.52 1.74
C ASN A 461 -22.25 2.15 2.36
N ILE A 462 -22.38 2.02 3.68
CA ILE A 462 -22.17 0.73 4.35
C ILE A 462 -23.18 -0.31 3.86
N GLN A 463 -24.45 0.10 3.71
CA GLN A 463 -25.49 -0.79 3.18
C GLN A 463 -25.19 -1.20 1.74
N LEU A 464 -24.62 -0.31 0.93
CA LEU A 464 -24.20 -0.62 -0.44
C LEU A 464 -23.02 -1.60 -0.45
N ALA A 465 -21.97 -1.30 0.30
CA ALA A 465 -20.71 -2.03 0.28
C ALA A 465 -20.82 -3.42 0.91
N PHE A 466 -21.47 -3.53 2.08
CA PHE A 466 -21.46 -4.73 2.91
C PHE A 466 -22.82 -5.40 3.05
N GLN A 467 -23.87 -4.83 2.47
CA GLN A 467 -25.25 -5.30 2.61
C GLN A 467 -25.69 -5.43 4.09
N ALA A 468 -25.09 -4.62 4.96
CA ALA A 468 -25.25 -4.71 6.41
C ALA A 468 -25.90 -3.44 6.98
N PRO A 469 -26.88 -3.57 7.89
CA PRO A 469 -27.47 -2.41 8.53
C PRO A 469 -26.46 -1.70 9.44
N THR A 470 -26.77 -0.44 9.76
CA THR A 470 -26.07 0.33 10.82
C THR A 470 -27.09 0.67 11.90
N ASP A 471 -26.69 0.59 13.17
CA ASP A 471 -27.54 0.98 14.29
C ASP A 471 -28.10 2.40 14.09
N PRO A 472 -29.43 2.61 14.08
CA PRO A 472 -30.05 3.94 13.95
C PRO A 472 -29.61 4.97 15.01
N ASN A 473 -29.11 4.51 16.16
CA ASN A 473 -28.61 5.36 17.26
C ASN A 473 -27.09 5.59 17.21
N TRP A 474 -26.40 5.20 16.14
CA TRP A 474 -24.94 5.33 16.04
C TRP A 474 -24.45 6.74 16.41
N GLN A 475 -25.07 7.83 15.94
CA GLN A 475 -24.64 9.20 16.26
C GLN A 475 -24.65 9.49 17.76
N LYS A 476 -25.67 9.02 18.48
CA LYS A 476 -25.76 9.18 19.93
C LYS A 476 -24.66 8.40 20.65
N LYS A 477 -24.37 7.18 20.17
CA LYS A 477 -23.26 6.38 20.69
C LYS A 477 -21.92 7.04 20.42
N LEU A 478 -21.70 7.53 19.21
CA LEU A 478 -20.49 8.24 18.81
C LEU A 478 -20.24 9.43 19.73
N ALA A 479 -21.24 10.30 19.90
CA ALA A 479 -21.15 11.46 20.78
C ALA A 479 -20.84 11.07 22.23
N ARG A 480 -21.45 9.99 22.74
CA ARG A 480 -21.19 9.49 24.08
C ARG A 480 -19.77 8.95 24.25
N ILE A 481 -19.31 8.13 23.31
CA ILE A 481 -17.98 7.50 23.34
C ILE A 481 -16.89 8.56 23.18
N ASN A 482 -16.98 9.41 22.16
CA ASN A 482 -16.02 10.48 21.91
C ASN A 482 -16.03 11.54 23.03
N GLY A 483 -17.20 11.80 23.63
CA GLY A 483 -17.30 12.65 24.82
C GLY A 483 -16.52 12.11 26.01
N TRP A 484 -16.45 10.78 26.19
CA TRP A 484 -15.59 10.16 27.19
C TRP A 484 -14.11 10.19 26.79
N ILE A 485 -13.78 9.92 25.52
CA ILE A 485 -12.39 9.97 25.00
C ILE A 485 -11.76 11.34 25.24
N ARG A 486 -12.48 12.43 24.96
CA ARG A 486 -12.00 13.81 25.15
C ARG A 486 -11.79 14.22 26.61
N GLN A 487 -12.23 13.40 27.57
CA GLN A 487 -11.99 13.61 29.00
C GLN A 487 -10.73 12.91 29.50
N GLN A 488 -10.06 12.11 28.66
CA GLN A 488 -8.83 11.41 29.06
C GLN A 488 -7.63 12.37 29.00
N ASP A 489 -6.59 12.10 29.81
CA ASP A 489 -5.39 12.94 29.88
C ASP A 489 -4.67 13.06 28.53
N TYR A 490 -4.68 11.99 27.73
CA TYR A 490 -4.08 11.94 26.42
C TYR A 490 -5.10 11.47 25.38
N TYR A 491 -5.47 12.37 24.48
CA TYR A 491 -6.28 12.06 23.31
C TYR A 491 -5.86 12.89 22.09
N ILE A 492 -6.22 12.38 20.91
CA ILE A 492 -6.09 13.06 19.63
C ILE A 492 -7.45 13.04 18.94
N ASP A 493 -7.88 14.19 18.45
CA ASP A 493 -9.21 14.40 17.90
C ASP A 493 -9.21 14.21 16.37
N LEU A 494 -9.65 13.05 15.91
CA LEU A 494 -9.82 12.76 14.48
C LEU A 494 -11.21 13.15 13.99
N GLU A 495 -12.23 12.84 14.78
CA GLU A 495 -13.64 12.91 14.38
C GLU A 495 -14.08 14.19 13.64
N PRO A 496 -13.69 15.41 14.05
CA PRO A 496 -14.16 16.63 13.41
C PRO A 496 -13.80 16.76 11.93
N TYR A 497 -12.73 16.10 11.49
CA TYR A 497 -12.17 16.24 10.14
C TYR A 497 -12.88 15.40 9.07
N PHE A 498 -13.67 14.40 9.48
CA PHE A 498 -14.15 13.34 8.58
C PHE A 498 -15.60 13.53 8.13
N TYR A 499 -16.25 14.61 8.56
CA TYR A 499 -17.63 14.87 8.17
C TYR A 499 -17.75 15.41 6.75
N ASP A 500 -18.88 15.05 6.12
CA ASP A 500 -19.37 15.72 4.94
C ASP A 500 -19.72 17.20 5.21
N PRO A 501 -19.91 18.04 4.17
CA PRO A 501 -20.25 19.46 4.37
C PRO A 501 -21.55 19.70 5.16
N THR A 502 -22.43 18.69 5.27
CA THR A 502 -23.65 18.77 6.08
C THR A 502 -23.44 18.44 7.56
N HIS A 503 -22.22 18.02 7.93
CA HIS A 503 -21.84 17.57 9.28
C HIS A 503 -22.70 16.44 9.82
N ARG A 504 -23.09 15.50 8.94
CA ARG A 504 -24.00 14.40 9.29
C ARG A 504 -23.36 13.03 9.17
N PHE A 505 -22.56 12.80 8.13
CA PHE A 505 -22.00 11.50 7.80
C PHE A 505 -20.51 11.58 7.50
N MET A 506 -19.85 10.43 7.44
CA MET A 506 -18.53 10.31 6.83
C MET A 506 -18.57 10.82 5.39
N ASP A 507 -17.67 11.75 5.05
CA ASP A 507 -17.53 12.28 3.68
C ASP A 507 -17.04 11.18 2.73
N ASN A 508 -17.69 11.06 1.57
CA ASN A 508 -17.34 10.08 0.54
C ASN A 508 -15.92 10.27 0.01
N LYS A 509 -15.34 11.48 0.10
CA LYS A 509 -13.95 11.71 -0.31
C LYS A 509 -12.93 11.00 0.60
N PHE A 510 -13.33 10.68 1.83
CA PHE A 510 -12.49 10.00 2.79
C PHE A 510 -12.79 8.51 2.89
N SER A 511 -13.99 8.05 2.53
CA SER A 511 -14.39 6.65 2.65
C SER A 511 -15.53 6.31 1.69
N VAL A 512 -15.23 5.51 0.66
CA VAL A 512 -16.24 5.07 -0.31
C VAL A 512 -17.24 4.07 0.27
N ASP A 513 -16.83 3.20 1.20
CA ASP A 513 -17.75 2.29 1.91
C ASP A 513 -18.48 2.95 3.09
N GLY A 514 -18.10 4.17 3.46
CA GLY A 514 -18.69 4.88 4.59
C GLY A 514 -18.24 4.40 5.96
N LEU A 515 -17.18 3.59 6.04
CA LEU A 515 -16.66 2.99 7.26
C LEU A 515 -15.15 3.10 7.38
N HIS A 516 -14.41 2.58 6.40
CA HIS A 516 -12.95 2.54 6.39
C HIS A 516 -12.44 3.76 5.62
N PRO A 517 -11.61 4.62 6.23
CA PRO A 517 -10.96 5.67 5.47
C PRO A 517 -10.12 5.09 4.32
N ASP A 518 -10.23 5.67 3.14
CA ASP A 518 -9.41 5.36 1.97
C ASP A 518 -8.10 6.17 2.02
N ILE A 519 -7.28 6.16 0.97
CA ILE A 519 -5.94 6.77 0.96
C ILE A 519 -5.93 8.20 1.52
N LEU A 520 -6.81 9.08 1.03
CA LEU A 520 -6.88 10.47 1.50
C LEU A 520 -7.24 10.56 2.99
N GLY A 521 -8.14 9.70 3.45
CA GLY A 521 -8.52 9.65 4.86
C GLY A 521 -7.40 9.10 5.74
N LYS A 522 -6.64 8.10 5.26
CA LYS A 522 -5.49 7.53 5.98
C LYS A 522 -4.32 8.51 6.06
N GLN A 523 -4.07 9.27 5.00
CA GLN A 523 -3.13 10.40 5.01
C GLN A 523 -3.53 11.43 6.06
N LEU A 524 -4.79 11.87 6.05
CA LEU A 524 -5.30 12.84 7.03
C LEU A 524 -5.17 12.35 8.47
N MET A 525 -5.44 11.07 8.74
CA MET A 525 -5.22 10.48 10.06
C MET A 525 -3.74 10.56 10.47
N GLY A 526 -2.83 10.20 9.56
CA GLY A 526 -1.38 10.30 9.78
C GLY A 526 -0.94 11.71 10.12
N GLU A 527 -1.34 12.69 9.30
CA GLU A 527 -1.04 14.12 9.47
C GLU A 527 -1.53 14.65 10.82
N ILE A 528 -2.80 14.36 11.19
CA ILE A 528 -3.34 14.78 12.49
C ILE A 528 -2.52 14.17 13.64
N ILE A 529 -2.15 12.89 13.55
CA ILE A 529 -1.36 12.23 14.59
C ILE A 529 0.06 12.80 14.65
N ASN A 530 0.68 13.08 13.50
CA ASN A 530 2.01 13.66 13.41
C ASN A 530 2.09 15.03 14.07
N MET A 531 1.12 15.90 13.79
CA MET A 531 1.01 17.22 14.42
C MET A 531 0.79 17.16 15.93
N ASN A 532 0.43 16.00 16.47
CA ASN A 532 0.24 15.76 17.91
C ASN A 532 1.37 14.95 18.56
N GLN A 533 2.46 14.64 17.85
CA GLN A 533 3.59 13.83 18.35
C GLN A 533 4.16 14.34 19.68
N SER A 534 4.27 15.65 19.85
CA SER A 534 4.79 16.29 21.08
C SER A 534 4.01 15.94 22.35
N LYS A 535 2.78 15.44 22.22
CA LYS A 535 1.97 14.95 23.36
C LYS A 535 2.47 13.64 23.92
N PHE A 536 3.20 12.83 23.14
CA PHE A 536 3.55 11.46 23.52
C PHE A 536 4.99 11.02 23.24
N LEU A 537 5.66 11.65 22.28
CA LEU A 537 7.09 11.51 22.08
C LEU A 537 7.82 12.63 22.83
N LYS A 538 8.76 12.24 23.70
CA LYS A 538 9.61 13.15 24.47
C LYS A 538 11.07 12.93 24.10
#